data_AF-A0A1E2RWT1-F1
#
_entry.id   AF-A0A1E2RWT1-F1
#
_cell.length_a   1.000
_cell.length_b   1.000
_cell.length_c   1.000
_cell.angle_alpha   90.00
_cell.angle_beta   90.00
_cell.angle_gamma   90.00
#
_symmetry.space_group_name_H-M   'P 1'
#
loop_
_entity.id
_entity.type
_entity.pdbx_description
1 polymer ?
#
loop_
_entity_poly.entity_id
_entity_poly.type
_entity_poly.pdbx_seq_one_letter_code
_entity_poly.pdbx_strand_id
1 'polypeptide(L)'
;MRERDDMTFPPEEYQRRLSGLRERMEERLLDAVIITDPENIMYLTDYQTTGYSFFQALVVPLVDDCYMVTRKMEESNVYARTWVDKTRPYADNGDAIQSLVESSGMRGSPIRPWATSGTATSSPPTSRTASAPPSPTAS
;
A
#
# COMPACT_ATOMS: atom_id res chain seq x y z
N MET A 1 17.05 -14.35 4.00
CA MET A 1 17.82 -13.50 3.05
C MET A 1 18.80 -14.40 2.30
N ARG A 2 18.87 -14.30 0.96
CA ARG A 2 19.88 -15.03 0.17
C ARG A 2 21.21 -14.29 0.27
N GLU A 3 22.27 -14.99 0.64
CA GLU A 3 23.63 -14.43 0.61
C GLU A 3 24.17 -14.43 -0.82
N ARG A 4 24.82 -13.31 -1.20
CA ARG A 4 25.34 -13.06 -2.54
C ARG A 4 26.57 -12.17 -2.45
N ASP A 5 27.51 -12.34 -3.37
CA ASP A 5 28.76 -11.57 -3.48
C ASP A 5 28.79 -10.64 -4.70
N ASP A 6 27.74 -10.65 -5.53
CA ASP A 6 27.59 -9.86 -6.76
C ASP A 6 26.72 -8.61 -6.58
N MET A 7 26.47 -8.18 -5.34
CA MET A 7 25.62 -7.04 -4.98
C MET A 7 26.44 -5.76 -4.75
N THR A 8 25.78 -4.59 -4.75
CA THR A 8 26.42 -3.28 -4.55
C THR A 8 27.10 -3.16 -3.19
N PHE A 9 26.48 -3.71 -2.14
CA PHE A 9 27.01 -3.76 -0.79
C PHE A 9 27.12 -5.21 -0.30
N PRO A 10 27.96 -5.49 0.70
CA PRO A 10 28.03 -6.84 1.26
C PRO A 10 26.73 -7.17 2.05
N PRO A 11 26.36 -8.46 2.21
CA PRO A 11 25.10 -8.87 2.84
C PRO A 11 24.85 -8.25 4.23
N GLU A 12 25.89 -8.03 5.02
CA GLU A 12 25.84 -7.46 6.36
C GLU A 12 25.25 -6.04 6.37
N GLU A 13 25.49 -5.26 5.32
CA GLU A 13 24.95 -3.90 5.21
C GLU A 13 23.44 -3.93 5.01
N TYR A 14 22.92 -4.85 4.19
CA TYR A 14 21.48 -5.01 4.02
C TYR A 14 20.81 -5.58 5.28
N GLN A 15 21.48 -6.52 5.97
CA GLN A 15 21.01 -7.01 7.28
C GLN A 15 20.91 -5.86 8.29
N ARG A 16 21.94 -5.01 8.39
CA ARG A 16 21.96 -3.83 9.26
C ARG A 16 20.83 -2.87 8.96
N ARG A 17 20.58 -2.57 7.67
CA ARG A 17 19.49 -1.69 7.23
C ARG A 17 18.12 -2.26 7.60
N LEU A 18 17.91 -3.55 7.35
CA LEU A 18 16.65 -4.23 7.66
C LEU A 18 16.39 -4.31 9.17
N SER A 19 17.41 -4.64 9.96
CA SER A 19 17.30 -4.65 11.43
C SER A 19 16.95 -3.26 11.97
N GLY A 20 17.63 -2.22 11.50
CA GLY A 20 17.31 -0.84 11.92
C GLY A 20 15.89 -0.40 11.52
N LEU A 21 15.37 -0.87 10.38
CA LEU A 21 13.97 -0.65 10.01
C LEU A 21 13.03 -1.35 11.01
N ARG A 22 13.30 -2.60 11.35
CA ARG A 22 12.48 -3.39 12.29
C ARG A 22 12.47 -2.83 13.70
N GLU A 23 13.60 -2.35 14.20
CA GLU A 23 13.67 -1.65 15.50
C GLU A 23 12.70 -0.47 15.54
N ARG A 24 12.69 0.37 14.48
CA ARG A 24 11.76 1.51 14.38
C ARG A 24 10.31 1.08 14.19
N MET A 25 10.06 -0.08 13.58
CA MET A 25 8.71 -0.64 13.47
C MET A 25 8.21 -1.09 14.85
N GLU A 26 9.06 -1.75 15.64
CA GLU A 26 8.74 -2.19 17.01
C GLU A 26 8.42 -1.00 17.92
N GLU A 27 9.25 0.05 17.90
CA GLU A 27 9.02 1.30 18.64
C GLU A 27 7.68 1.98 18.29
N ARG A 28 7.18 1.76 17.06
CA ARG A 28 5.95 2.36 16.55
C ARG A 28 4.75 1.41 16.54
N LEU A 29 4.91 0.20 17.10
CA LEU A 29 3.88 -0.84 17.14
C LEU A 29 3.33 -1.20 15.74
N LEU A 30 4.23 -1.34 14.76
CA LEU A 30 3.90 -1.70 13.38
C LEU A 30 4.19 -3.19 13.12
N ASP A 31 3.16 -3.93 12.71
CA ASP A 31 3.31 -5.36 12.37
C ASP A 31 4.00 -5.59 11.01
N ALA A 32 3.84 -4.63 10.09
CA ALA A 32 4.47 -4.65 8.77
C ALA A 32 4.54 -3.24 8.18
N VAL A 33 5.46 -3.04 7.24
CA VAL A 33 5.51 -1.86 6.36
C VAL A 33 5.50 -2.27 4.90
N ILE A 34 4.90 -1.42 4.07
CA ILE A 34 4.86 -1.57 2.61
C ILE A 34 5.65 -0.40 2.04
N ILE A 35 6.71 -0.72 1.30
CA ILE A 35 7.64 0.26 0.74
C ILE A 35 7.48 0.23 -0.77
N THR A 36 7.00 1.33 -1.34
CA THR A 36 6.69 1.43 -2.78
C THR A 36 7.64 2.36 -3.54
N ASP A 37 8.39 3.19 -2.81
CA ASP A 37 9.35 4.12 -3.40
C ASP A 37 10.57 3.35 -3.95
N PRO A 38 10.87 3.43 -5.26
CA PRO A 38 11.97 2.68 -5.87
C PRO A 38 13.31 2.91 -5.18
N GLU A 39 13.59 4.13 -4.71
CA GLU A 39 14.85 4.47 -4.04
C GLU A 39 15.00 3.71 -2.71
N ASN A 40 13.91 3.60 -1.96
CA ASN A 40 13.88 2.87 -0.69
C ASN A 40 13.92 1.35 -0.91
N ILE A 41 13.26 0.85 -1.96
CA ILE A 41 13.36 -0.57 -2.34
C ILE A 41 14.82 -0.89 -2.72
N MET A 42 15.46 -0.07 -3.55
CA MET A 42 16.87 -0.23 -3.93
C MET A 42 17.80 -0.16 -2.72
N TYR A 43 17.60 0.82 -1.83
CA TYR A 43 18.36 0.93 -0.58
C TYR A 43 18.29 -0.34 0.28
N LEU A 44 17.12 -0.98 0.36
CA LEU A 44 16.94 -2.16 1.20
C LEU A 44 17.31 -3.48 0.51
N THR A 45 17.23 -3.56 -0.83
CA THR A 45 17.25 -4.85 -1.56
C THR A 45 18.24 -4.93 -2.71
N ASP A 46 18.83 -3.81 -3.13
CA ASP A 46 19.59 -3.65 -4.38
C ASP A 46 18.75 -3.85 -5.66
N TYR A 47 17.42 -3.77 -5.55
CA TYR A 47 16.53 -3.99 -6.69
C TYR A 47 16.69 -2.90 -7.75
N GLN A 48 17.44 -3.24 -8.80
CA GLN A 48 17.65 -2.41 -9.98
C GLN A 48 16.70 -2.86 -11.10
N THR A 49 15.84 -1.95 -11.55
CA THR A 49 14.87 -2.22 -12.62
C THR A 49 14.69 -0.99 -13.52
N THR A 50 14.46 -1.23 -14.80
CA THR A 50 13.99 -0.21 -15.76
C THR A 50 12.47 -0.06 -15.70
N GLY A 51 11.75 -1.00 -15.06
CA GLY A 51 10.30 -1.03 -14.90
C GLY A 51 9.77 -0.20 -13.72
N TYR A 52 10.52 0.78 -13.22
CA TYR A 52 10.16 1.54 -12.02
C TYR A 52 8.87 2.38 -12.16
N SER A 53 8.39 2.59 -13.39
CA SER A 53 7.10 3.24 -13.67
C SER A 53 5.89 2.37 -13.36
N PHE A 54 6.07 1.07 -13.13
CA PHE A 54 5.02 0.15 -12.71
C PHE A 54 4.99 -0.01 -11.19
N PHE A 55 3.83 -0.44 -10.69
CA PHE A 55 3.68 -0.71 -9.27
C PHE A 55 4.66 -1.80 -8.81
N GLN A 56 5.37 -1.51 -7.73
CA GLN A 56 6.29 -2.39 -7.05
C GLN A 56 6.20 -2.11 -5.55
N ALA A 57 6.31 -3.17 -4.75
CA ALA A 57 6.36 -3.02 -3.32
C ALA A 57 7.29 -4.07 -2.70
N LEU A 58 8.10 -3.63 -1.75
CA LEU A 58 8.70 -4.51 -0.76
C LEU A 58 7.80 -4.53 0.47
N VAL A 59 7.35 -5.71 0.86
CA VAL A 59 6.66 -5.89 2.14
C VAL A 59 7.66 -6.39 3.17
N VAL A 60 7.75 -5.67 4.29
CA VAL A 60 8.63 -6.00 5.41
C VAL A 60 7.76 -6.27 6.63
N PRO A 61 7.52 -7.55 6.97
CA PRO A 61 6.96 -7.93 8.26
C PRO A 61 7.93 -7.65 9.41
N LEU A 62 7.39 -7.34 10.59
CA LEU A 62 8.16 -7.23 11.82
C LEU A 62 8.86 -8.57 12.15
N VAL A 63 8.09 -9.65 12.03
CA VAL A 63 8.52 -11.04 12.20
C VAL A 63 8.18 -11.79 10.91
N ASP A 64 9.12 -12.58 10.37
CA ASP A 64 9.13 -13.30 9.07
C ASP A 64 10.01 -12.68 7.98
N ASP A 65 10.14 -13.38 6.85
CA ASP A 65 10.89 -12.91 5.70
C ASP A 65 10.15 -11.83 4.92
N CYS A 66 10.93 -10.91 4.34
CA CYS A 66 10.42 -9.95 3.37
C CYS A 66 9.99 -10.64 2.07
N TYR A 67 9.07 -10.02 1.35
CA TYR A 67 8.69 -10.46 0.01
C TYR A 67 8.41 -9.29 -0.93
N MET A 68 8.63 -9.51 -2.22
CA MET A 68 8.40 -8.52 -3.27
C MET A 68 7.04 -8.75 -3.95
N VAL A 69 6.32 -7.66 -4.22
CA VAL A 69 5.13 -7.63 -5.06
C VAL A 69 5.46 -6.78 -6.28
N THR A 70 5.65 -7.44 -7.42
CA THR A 70 6.02 -6.81 -8.70
C THR A 70 5.18 -7.40 -9.83
N ARG A 71 5.30 -6.86 -11.04
CA ARG A 71 4.74 -7.50 -12.23
C ARG A 71 5.34 -8.89 -12.40
N LYS A 72 4.57 -9.82 -12.96
CA LYS A 72 5.07 -11.17 -13.28
C LYS A 72 6.32 -11.14 -14.17
N MET A 73 6.40 -10.22 -15.12
CA MET A 73 7.59 -10.04 -15.96
C MET A 73 8.87 -9.63 -15.19
N GLU A 74 8.73 -9.02 -14.01
CA GLU A 74 9.84 -8.55 -13.19
C GLU A 74 10.28 -9.57 -12.13
N GLU A 75 9.54 -10.68 -11.95
CA GLU A 75 9.83 -11.66 -10.90
C GLU A 75 11.22 -12.29 -11.03
N SER A 76 11.64 -12.62 -12.25
CA SER A 76 12.99 -13.15 -12.51
C SER A 76 14.07 -12.14 -12.14
N ASN A 77 13.81 -10.85 -12.34
CA ASN A 77 14.72 -9.76 -11.99
C ASN A 77 14.90 -9.66 -10.46
N VAL A 78 13.82 -9.83 -9.69
CA VAL A 78 13.90 -9.89 -8.22
C VAL A 78 14.88 -10.97 -7.78
N TYR A 79 14.76 -12.19 -8.30
CA TYR A 79 15.65 -13.29 -7.94
C TYR A 79 17.08 -13.11 -8.42
N ALA A 80 17.26 -12.46 -9.57
CA ALA A 80 18.57 -12.26 -10.17
C ALA A 80 19.36 -11.14 -9.50
N ARG A 81 18.68 -10.09 -9.02
CA ARG A 81 19.30 -8.82 -8.60
C ARG A 81 19.15 -8.48 -7.11
N THR A 82 18.41 -9.28 -6.36
CA THR A 82 18.19 -9.00 -4.92
C THR A 82 18.50 -10.21 -4.07
N TRP A 83 18.59 -9.96 -2.77
CA TRP A 83 18.65 -11.01 -1.75
C TRP A 83 17.28 -11.59 -1.38
N VAL A 84 16.18 -11.02 -1.91
CA VAL A 84 14.81 -11.42 -1.55
C VAL A 84 14.45 -12.77 -2.20
N ASP A 85 14.00 -13.71 -1.38
CA ASP A 85 13.69 -15.08 -1.77
C ASP A 85 12.20 -15.30 -2.10
N LYS A 86 11.32 -14.45 -1.56
CA LYS A 86 9.87 -14.59 -1.69
C LYS A 86 9.31 -13.51 -2.61
N THR A 87 8.51 -13.92 -3.57
CA THR A 87 7.80 -13.05 -4.51
C THR A 87 6.32 -13.40 -4.51
N ARG A 88 5.48 -12.40 -4.72
CA ARG A 88 4.03 -12.55 -4.93
C ARG A 88 3.64 -11.65 -6.11
N PRO A 89 3.98 -12.06 -7.34
CA PRO A 89 3.79 -11.21 -8.50
C PRO A 89 2.32 -11.07 -8.88
N TYR A 90 1.96 -9.92 -9.46
CA TYR A 90 0.65 -9.70 -10.09
C TYR A 90 0.73 -9.87 -11.61
N ALA A 91 -0.40 -10.25 -12.21
CA ALA A 91 -0.52 -10.37 -13.67
C ALA A 91 -0.33 -8.99 -14.33
N ASP A 92 0.28 -8.96 -15.50
CA ASP A 92 0.63 -7.72 -16.21
C ASP A 92 -0.55 -6.84 -16.62
N ASN A 93 -1.75 -7.41 -16.63
CA ASN A 93 -3.04 -6.76 -16.87
C ASN A 93 -3.96 -6.78 -15.63
N GLY A 94 -3.43 -7.19 -14.48
CA GLY A 94 -4.18 -7.34 -13.23
C GLY A 94 -4.14 -6.12 -12.34
N ASP A 95 -4.95 -6.14 -11.27
CA ASP A 95 -4.96 -5.10 -10.25
C ASP A 95 -3.83 -5.36 -9.23
N ALA A 96 -2.82 -4.48 -9.25
CA ALA A 96 -1.66 -4.58 -8.38
C ALA A 96 -1.99 -4.36 -6.90
N ILE A 97 -2.97 -3.50 -6.60
CA ILE A 97 -3.38 -3.19 -5.22
C ILE A 97 -4.19 -4.34 -4.64
N GLN A 98 -5.13 -4.89 -5.41
CA GLN A 98 -5.87 -6.08 -4.99
C GLN A 98 -4.91 -7.25 -4.73
N SER A 99 -3.96 -7.47 -5.65
CA SER A 99 -2.95 -8.52 -5.49
C SER A 99 -2.11 -8.30 -4.23
N LEU A 100 -1.69 -7.07 -3.95
CA LEU A 100 -0.97 -6.73 -2.71
C LEU A 100 -1.78 -7.06 -1.46
N VAL A 101 -3.06 -6.68 -1.40
CA VAL A 101 -3.94 -6.94 -0.25
C VAL A 101 -4.17 -8.44 -0.04
N GLU A 102 -4.38 -9.20 -1.11
CA GLU A 102 -4.50 -10.66 -1.04
C GLU A 102 -3.19 -11.30 -0.58
N SER A 103 -2.06 -10.73 -1.01
CA SER A 103 -0.71 -11.21 -0.69
C SER A 103 -0.34 -11.02 0.79
N SER A 104 -0.81 -9.94 1.43
CA SER A 104 -0.46 -9.64 2.82
C SER A 104 -1.23 -10.46 3.84
N GLY A 105 -2.19 -11.28 3.40
CA GLY A 105 -3.06 -12.02 4.31
C GLY A 105 -3.96 -11.11 5.14
N MET A 106 -3.97 -9.80 4.87
CA MET A 106 -4.90 -8.82 5.44
C MET A 106 -6.27 -9.06 4.81
N ARG A 107 -6.92 -10.15 5.22
CA ARG A 107 -8.32 -10.40 4.89
C ARG A 107 -9.09 -9.30 5.60
N GLY A 108 -9.55 -8.31 4.82
CA GLY A 108 -10.15 -7.09 5.34
C GLY A 108 -11.14 -7.40 6.44
N SER A 109 -10.84 -6.96 7.66
CA SER A 109 -11.89 -6.77 8.64
C SER A 109 -12.88 -5.79 7.99
N PRO A 110 -14.20 -6.08 7.95
CA PRO A 110 -15.15 -5.21 7.29
C PRO A 110 -14.92 -3.81 7.84
N ILE A 111 -14.64 -2.87 6.93
CA ILE A 111 -14.48 -1.45 7.26
C ILE A 111 -15.72 -1.11 8.07
N ARG A 112 -15.56 -0.87 9.38
CA ARG A 112 -16.65 -0.32 10.19
C ARG A 112 -17.04 0.96 9.47
N PRO A 113 -18.28 1.10 8.96
CA PRO A 113 -18.71 2.36 8.41
C PRO A 113 -18.38 3.39 9.48
N TRP A 114 -17.70 4.47 9.10
CA TRP A 114 -17.63 5.63 9.96
C TRP A 114 -19.06 5.84 10.43
N ALA A 115 -19.31 5.76 11.74
CA ALA A 115 -20.62 6.06 12.23
C ALA A 115 -20.89 7.47 11.72
N THR A 116 -21.84 7.62 10.80
CA THR A 116 -22.51 8.88 10.60
C THR A 116 -22.99 9.25 11.98
N SER A 117 -22.22 10.09 12.66
CA SER A 117 -22.71 10.88 13.77
C SER A 117 -23.79 11.73 13.15
N GLY A 118 -24.99 11.15 13.08
CA GLY A 118 -26.21 11.84 12.80
C GLY A 118 -26.40 12.82 13.93
N THR A 119 -25.85 14.01 13.78
CA THR A 119 -26.50 15.20 14.31
C THR A 119 -27.81 15.29 13.55
N ALA A 120 -28.83 14.62 14.09
CA ALA A 120 -30.21 14.92 13.79
C ALA A 120 -30.45 16.36 14.23
N THR A 121 -30.13 17.32 13.36
CA THR A 121 -30.62 18.68 13.49
C THR A 121 -32.11 18.59 13.22
N SER A 122 -32.88 18.54 14.30
CA SER A 122 -34.34 18.68 14.27
C SER A 122 -34.70 19.92 13.46
N SER A 123 -35.35 19.73 12.32
CA SER A 123 -36.03 20.83 11.63
C SER A 123 -37.24 21.24 12.46
N PRO A 124 -37.50 22.54 12.67
CA PRO A 124 -38.71 22.98 13.34
C PRO A 124 -39.94 22.73 12.44
N PRO A 125 -41.13 22.57 13.02
CA PRO A 125 -42.33 22.19 12.27
C PRO A 125 -42.80 23.31 11.34
N THR A 126 -43.25 22.92 10.16
CA THR A 126 -43.90 23.76 9.15
C THR A 126 -45.20 24.37 9.68
N SER A 127 -45.29 25.70 9.73
CA SER A 127 -46.56 26.42 9.73
C SER A 127 -46.77 27.05 8.35
N ARG A 128 -47.76 26.50 7.65
CA ARG A 128 -48.26 26.91 6.34
C ARG A 128 -49.14 28.16 6.50
N THR A 129 -48.86 29.22 5.75
CA THR A 129 -49.89 30.17 5.32
C THR A 129 -49.56 30.73 3.94
N ALA A 130 -50.51 30.54 3.03
CA ALA A 130 -50.45 30.95 1.64
C ALA A 130 -50.63 32.47 1.48
N SER A 131 -49.97 33.06 0.49
CA SER A 131 -50.53 34.16 -0.28
C SER A 131 -49.79 34.27 -1.62
N ALA A 132 -50.50 34.01 -2.71
CA ALA A 132 -50.04 34.29 -4.07
C ALA A 132 -50.37 35.75 -4.43
N PRO A 133 -49.48 36.47 -5.14
CA PRO A 133 -49.87 37.66 -5.87
C PRO A 133 -49.99 37.42 -7.39
N PRO A 134 -50.80 38.23 -8.09
CA PRO A 134 -51.42 37.86 -9.37
C PRO A 134 -50.52 38.11 -10.59
N SER A 135 -50.86 37.40 -11.66
CA SER A 135 -50.37 37.62 -13.03
C SER A 135 -50.75 39.01 -13.54
N PRO A 136 -49.86 39.68 -14.29
CA PRO A 136 -50.28 40.67 -15.27
C PRO A 136 -50.11 40.15 -16.70
N THR A 137 -51.17 40.42 -17.46
CA THR A 137 -51.45 40.15 -18.87
C THR A 137 -50.55 40.88 -19.85
N ALA A 138 -50.58 40.33 -21.07
CA ALA A 138 -49.92 40.70 -22.31
C ALA A 138 -49.92 42.20 -22.71
N SER A 139 -48.87 42.58 -23.44
CA SER A 139 -48.96 43.28 -24.73
C SER A 139 -47.76 42.88 -25.59
#